data_AF-R7YGI9-F1
#
_entry.id   AF-R7YGI9-F1
#
_cell.length_a   1.000
_cell.length_b   1.000
_cell.length_c   1.000
_cell.angle_alpha   90.00
_cell.angle_beta   90.00
_cell.angle_gamma   90.00
#
_symmetry.space_group_name_H-M   'P 1'
#
loop_
_entity.id
_entity.type
_entity.pdbx_description
1 polymer ?
#
loop_
_entity_poly.entity_id
_entity_poly.type
_entity_poly.pdbx_seq_one_letter_code
_entity_poly.pdbx_strand_id
1 'polypeptide(L)'
;MNTTVAGLLQVAALVTILAVAYIPLGDYMARVYAGGKDLRVERVLYRMARVDPSREQTSTGYALAVLGFSLISFLVVYLLQRLQGVLPWSDGKPGVSPSMAFNTAISFVSNTNWQSFSPEVVMSNLTQMIGFAVQNFVSAAVGMAVAMAVIRGIMSRRGTGEIGNFWVDLVRGSIRILLPLSLVLATLLITQGLVQSWHSGFGWTTLDGADARSVVGPFASQEAIKELGTNGGGTLSANSAHPFSNPTPLSNLLEIVALLLIPVCLTRTYGTLVGDRRQGLALLAVMAVIWSLMLTLVWVFETRTAGSASAAAGAMMEGKEVRFGIPGSALFAVSTTGTSTGAVNSAHDSFSAVGGGAVLWNMLLGEVAPGGVGSGLYGILVMAMITVFVGGLLVGRSPVFLGKRIGQHEITMAALYVLVMPALVLTGAGISMILGSTTDAQGNSGDPGSPGSIHGFSEVLYAYASAANNNGSAFGGLTATGDWFQASLGIAMLLGRFLPIVLVLALAGLLARQTPRGGGTSTGTASPVAVSPVAVSPVAVSPVAGAVNSDDPTTTAVLPAPAGTAPNAVEPDTRSTLPTSGFLFGFLLAATIVLVAGLTFFPAMALGPIAEALL
;
A
#
# COMPACT_ATOMS: atom_id res chain seq x y z
N MET A 1 6.62 -30.54 -21.02
CA MET A 1 7.03 -30.05 -19.68
C MET A 1 5.83 -30.17 -18.76
N ASN A 2 5.98 -30.73 -17.56
CA ASN A 2 4.88 -30.80 -16.58
C ASN A 2 4.47 -29.36 -16.16
N THR A 3 3.18 -29.11 -15.96
CA THR A 3 2.60 -27.81 -15.57
C THR A 3 3.21 -27.28 -14.26
N THR A 4 3.51 -28.14 -13.29
CA THR A 4 4.18 -27.75 -12.04
C THR A 4 5.57 -27.20 -12.30
N VAL A 5 6.36 -27.86 -13.18
CA VAL A 5 7.71 -27.40 -13.53
C VAL A 5 7.66 -26.07 -14.26
N ALA A 6 6.70 -25.90 -15.19
CA ALA A 6 6.47 -24.64 -15.88
C ALA A 6 6.19 -23.49 -14.90
N GLY A 7 5.28 -23.72 -13.94
CA GLY A 7 4.95 -22.75 -12.89
C GLY A 7 6.14 -22.40 -12.01
N LEU A 8 6.94 -23.40 -11.61
CA LEU A 8 8.13 -23.16 -10.77
C LEU A 8 9.19 -22.34 -11.52
N LEU A 9 9.37 -22.59 -12.81
CA LEU A 9 10.24 -21.78 -13.66
C LEU A 9 9.72 -20.34 -13.81
N GLN A 10 8.40 -20.16 -13.90
CA GLN A 10 7.79 -18.82 -13.93
C GLN A 10 8.02 -18.06 -12.62
N VAL A 11 7.84 -18.72 -11.46
CA VAL A 11 8.16 -18.14 -10.14
C VAL A 11 9.65 -17.82 -10.04
N ALA A 12 10.54 -18.71 -10.49
CA ALA A 12 11.98 -18.47 -10.48
C ALA A 12 12.37 -17.28 -11.36
N ALA A 13 11.77 -17.16 -12.55
CA ALA A 13 11.98 -16.02 -13.44
C ALA A 13 11.51 -14.71 -12.80
N LEU A 14 10.32 -14.71 -12.20
CA LEU A 14 9.78 -13.56 -11.46
C LEU A 14 10.73 -13.10 -10.35
N VAL A 15 11.10 -14.02 -9.45
CA VAL A 15 11.99 -13.71 -8.31
C VAL A 15 13.34 -13.20 -8.80
N THR A 16 13.88 -13.77 -9.88
CA THR A 16 15.15 -13.34 -10.48
C THR A 16 15.05 -11.91 -11.01
N ILE A 17 13.98 -11.59 -11.76
CA ILE A 17 13.78 -10.23 -12.30
C ILE A 17 13.66 -9.21 -11.16
N LEU A 18 12.87 -9.52 -10.12
CA LEU A 18 12.69 -8.65 -8.97
C LEU A 18 14.01 -8.47 -8.20
N ALA A 19 14.80 -9.53 -8.01
CA ALA A 19 16.10 -9.47 -7.35
C ALA A 19 17.10 -8.59 -8.13
N VAL A 20 17.12 -8.70 -9.46
CA VAL A 20 17.96 -7.86 -10.33
C VAL A 20 17.53 -6.40 -10.27
N ALA A 21 16.22 -6.12 -10.25
CA ALA A 21 15.70 -4.75 -10.18
C ALA A 21 15.83 -4.11 -8.79
N TYR A 22 15.84 -4.92 -7.72
CA TYR A 22 15.74 -4.48 -6.32
C TYR A 22 16.70 -3.35 -5.96
N ILE A 23 17.99 -3.55 -6.23
CA ILE A 23 19.04 -2.58 -5.93
C ILE A 23 18.99 -1.36 -6.87
N PRO A 24 19.11 -1.51 -8.20
CA PRO A 24 19.20 -0.36 -9.09
C PRO A 24 17.96 0.53 -9.05
N LEU A 25 16.76 -0.07 -9.07
CA LEU A 25 15.51 0.68 -9.04
C LEU A 25 15.24 1.27 -7.65
N GLY A 26 15.42 0.50 -6.58
CA GLY A 26 15.25 0.99 -5.21
C GLY A 26 16.19 2.16 -4.86
N ASP A 27 17.47 2.05 -5.22
CA ASP A 27 18.43 3.14 -5.00
C ASP A 27 18.15 4.35 -5.91
N TYR A 28 17.65 4.12 -7.13
CA TYR A 28 17.20 5.20 -8.01
C TYR A 28 16.01 5.97 -7.43
N MET A 29 14.98 5.26 -6.96
CA MET A 29 13.82 5.89 -6.31
C MET A 29 14.23 6.66 -5.06
N ALA A 30 15.15 6.11 -4.24
CA ALA A 30 15.72 6.85 -3.11
C ALA A 30 16.37 8.16 -3.55
N ARG A 31 17.18 8.17 -4.62
CA ARG A 31 17.78 9.40 -5.16
C ARG A 31 16.74 10.39 -5.67
N VAL A 32 15.67 9.92 -6.33
CA VAL A 32 14.58 10.78 -6.80
C VAL A 32 13.94 11.56 -5.66
N TYR A 33 13.71 10.91 -4.51
CA TYR A 33 13.04 11.51 -3.36
C TYR A 33 13.96 12.18 -2.33
N ALA A 34 15.25 11.85 -2.31
CA ALA A 34 16.24 12.45 -1.42
C ALA A 34 16.61 13.90 -1.78
N GLY A 35 16.35 14.32 -3.02
CA GLY A 35 16.68 15.66 -3.50
C GLY A 35 17.58 15.64 -4.73
N GLY A 36 17.57 16.73 -5.50
CA GLY A 36 18.34 16.86 -6.74
C GLY A 36 17.88 18.05 -7.56
N LYS A 37 18.55 18.28 -8.69
CA LYS A 37 18.16 19.33 -9.63
C LYS A 37 16.79 19.00 -10.25
N ASP A 38 15.91 19.99 -10.30
CA ASP A 38 14.62 19.86 -10.96
C ASP A 38 14.79 19.80 -12.49
N LEU A 39 14.09 18.87 -13.13
CA LEU A 39 14.05 18.77 -14.58
C LEU A 39 13.35 20.00 -15.18
N ARG A 40 13.60 20.28 -16.46
CA ARG A 40 12.94 21.41 -17.15
C ARG A 40 11.41 21.27 -17.09
N VAL A 41 10.89 20.08 -17.33
CA VAL A 41 9.45 19.79 -17.28
C VAL A 41 8.87 20.03 -15.88
N GLU A 42 9.59 19.64 -14.82
CA GLU A 42 9.15 19.84 -13.44
C GLU A 42 9.09 21.32 -13.08
N ARG A 43 10.12 22.09 -13.45
CA ARG A 43 10.14 23.55 -13.22
C ARG A 43 8.98 24.27 -13.92
N VAL A 44 8.60 23.81 -15.11
CA VAL A 44 7.45 24.35 -15.83
C VAL A 44 6.16 24.02 -15.07
N LEU A 45 5.98 22.77 -14.64
CA LEU A 45 4.81 22.37 -13.84
C LEU A 45 4.72 23.13 -12.52
N TYR A 46 5.83 23.25 -11.78
CA TYR A 46 5.88 24.01 -10.54
C TYR A 46 5.54 25.48 -10.76
N ARG A 47 6.04 26.10 -11.84
CA ARG A 47 5.71 27.48 -12.18
C ARG A 47 4.23 27.66 -12.54
N MET A 48 3.66 26.75 -13.33
CA MET A 48 2.24 26.81 -13.72
C MET A 48 1.32 26.63 -12.51
N ALA A 49 1.67 25.70 -11.61
CA ALA A 49 0.93 25.45 -10.38
C ALA A 49 1.27 26.42 -9.24
N ARG A 50 2.20 27.37 -9.46
CA ARG A 50 2.76 28.28 -8.44
C ARG A 50 3.28 27.55 -7.18
N VAL A 51 3.87 26.37 -7.39
CA VAL A 51 4.52 25.57 -6.34
C VAL A 51 5.95 26.06 -6.19
N ASP A 52 6.34 26.39 -4.96
CA ASP A 52 7.73 26.57 -4.58
C ASP A 52 8.31 25.21 -4.15
N PRO A 53 9.21 24.60 -4.94
CA PRO A 53 9.77 23.29 -4.62
C PRO A 53 10.75 23.31 -3.43
N SER A 54 11.20 24.48 -2.98
CA SER A 54 12.13 24.61 -1.85
C SER A 54 11.43 24.64 -0.49
N ARG A 55 10.12 24.92 -0.48
CA ARG A 55 9.35 25.05 0.76
C ARG A 55 8.92 23.68 1.27
N GLU A 56 9.29 23.36 2.50
CA GLU A 56 8.79 22.17 3.20
C GLU A 56 7.39 22.43 3.82
N GLN A 57 6.64 21.36 4.05
CA GLN A 57 5.29 21.36 4.62
C GLN A 57 5.28 20.56 5.92
N THR A 58 4.51 21.04 6.90
CA THR A 58 4.13 20.25 8.07
C THR A 58 3.17 19.12 7.68
N SER A 59 2.97 18.14 8.57
CA SER A 59 2.00 17.06 8.35
C SER A 59 0.59 17.55 7.97
N THR A 60 0.11 18.62 8.62
CA THR A 60 -1.18 19.23 8.29
C THR A 60 -1.18 19.83 6.89
N GLY A 61 -0.15 20.59 6.52
CA GLY A 61 -0.06 21.20 5.19
C GLY A 61 0.05 20.15 4.08
N TYR A 62 0.80 19.08 4.33
CA TYR A 62 0.94 17.95 3.41
C TYR A 62 -0.39 17.19 3.26
N ALA A 63 -1.08 16.88 4.37
CA ALA A 63 -2.38 16.20 4.34
C ALA A 63 -3.45 17.02 3.61
N LEU A 64 -3.52 18.33 3.86
CA LEU A 64 -4.45 19.21 3.13
C LEU A 64 -4.14 19.26 1.63
N ALA A 65 -2.88 19.21 1.23
CA ALA A 65 -2.50 19.17 -0.18
C ALA A 65 -2.92 17.84 -0.84
N VAL A 66 -2.71 16.71 -0.18
CA VAL A 66 -3.19 15.39 -0.64
C VAL A 66 -4.70 15.37 -0.79
N LEU A 67 -5.44 15.80 0.23
CA LEU A 67 -6.91 15.80 0.24
C LEU A 67 -7.48 16.77 -0.82
N GLY A 68 -6.91 17.97 -0.95
CA GLY A 68 -7.33 18.94 -1.95
C GLY A 68 -7.09 18.46 -3.38
N PHE A 69 -5.91 17.87 -3.65
CA PHE A 69 -5.61 17.27 -4.95
C PHE A 69 -6.56 16.11 -5.28
N SER A 70 -6.84 15.25 -4.31
CA SER A 70 -7.71 14.09 -4.48
C SER A 70 -9.18 14.50 -4.69
N LEU A 71 -9.65 15.53 -3.99
CA LEU A 71 -10.99 16.09 -4.17
C LEU A 71 -11.17 16.65 -5.59
N ILE A 72 -10.19 17.42 -6.09
CA ILE A 72 -10.24 17.94 -7.47
C ILE A 72 -10.23 16.79 -8.47
N SER A 73 -9.37 15.79 -8.25
CA SER A 73 -9.30 14.59 -9.10
C SER A 73 -10.64 13.86 -9.16
N PHE A 74 -11.31 13.69 -8.01
CA PHE A 74 -12.66 13.11 -7.93
C PHE A 74 -13.67 13.91 -8.74
N LEU A 75 -13.72 15.23 -8.56
CA LEU A 75 -14.68 16.09 -9.27
C LEU A 75 -14.46 16.03 -10.79
N VAL A 76 -13.21 16.05 -11.25
CA VAL A 76 -12.87 15.97 -12.67
C VAL A 76 -13.31 14.64 -13.26
N VAL A 77 -12.99 13.51 -12.62
CA VAL A 77 -13.34 12.17 -13.12
C VAL A 77 -14.84 11.92 -13.05
N TYR A 78 -15.52 12.42 -12.01
CA TYR A 78 -16.98 12.37 -11.91
C TYR A 78 -17.63 13.14 -13.06
N LEU A 79 -17.21 14.39 -13.30
CA LEU A 79 -17.74 15.21 -14.38
C LEU A 79 -17.46 14.60 -15.77
N LEU A 80 -16.27 14.03 -15.97
CA LEU A 80 -15.90 13.38 -17.23
C LEU A 80 -16.87 12.23 -17.57
N GLN A 81 -17.19 11.38 -16.59
CA GLN A 81 -18.16 10.30 -16.75
C GLN A 81 -19.59 10.81 -16.98
N ARG A 82 -20.00 11.84 -16.23
CA ARG A 82 -21.34 12.44 -16.36
C ARG A 82 -21.55 13.11 -17.73
N LEU A 83 -20.49 13.69 -18.28
CA LEU A 83 -20.50 14.42 -19.55
C LEU A 83 -20.07 13.57 -20.75
N GLN A 84 -19.63 12.31 -20.56
CA GLN A 84 -19.00 11.54 -21.63
C GLN A 84 -19.85 11.44 -22.92
N GLY A 85 -21.17 11.43 -22.80
CA GLY A 85 -22.07 11.33 -23.97
C GLY A 85 -22.04 12.53 -24.91
N VAL A 86 -21.56 13.69 -24.45
CA VAL A 86 -21.38 14.89 -25.28
C VAL A 86 -19.92 15.20 -25.61
N LEU A 87 -18.99 14.40 -25.07
CA LEU A 87 -17.57 14.55 -25.33
C LEU A 87 -17.17 13.84 -26.64
N PRO A 88 -16.07 14.28 -27.28
CA PRO A 88 -15.57 13.59 -28.47
C PRO A 88 -15.18 12.15 -28.12
N TRP A 89 -15.24 11.25 -29.10
CA TRP A 89 -14.86 9.85 -28.94
C TRP A 89 -15.68 9.08 -27.88
N SER A 90 -16.95 9.48 -27.70
CA SER A 90 -17.92 8.79 -26.85
C SER A 90 -18.34 7.41 -27.39
N ASP A 91 -18.18 7.16 -28.69
CA ASP A 91 -18.60 5.93 -29.38
C ASP A 91 -20.08 5.60 -29.14
N GLY A 92 -20.92 6.64 -29.05
CA GLY A 92 -22.37 6.52 -28.83
C GLY A 92 -22.78 6.23 -27.37
N LYS A 93 -21.83 6.13 -26.43
CA LYS A 93 -22.11 5.83 -25.02
C LYS A 93 -22.71 7.05 -24.31
N PRO A 94 -23.79 6.90 -23.54
CA PRO A 94 -24.42 8.02 -22.82
C PRO A 94 -23.61 8.43 -21.58
N GLY A 95 -24.02 9.52 -20.93
CA GLY A 95 -23.51 9.88 -19.60
C GLY A 95 -23.80 8.79 -18.56
N VAL A 96 -22.81 8.45 -17.74
CA VAL A 96 -22.89 7.40 -16.69
C VAL A 96 -23.84 7.85 -15.58
N SER A 97 -24.64 6.96 -14.97
CA SER A 97 -25.55 7.30 -13.85
C SER A 97 -24.83 7.95 -12.65
N PRO A 98 -25.51 8.77 -11.81
CA PRO A 98 -24.83 9.50 -10.74
C PRO A 98 -24.17 8.58 -9.70
N SER A 99 -24.84 7.51 -9.29
CA SER A 99 -24.34 6.56 -8.30
C SER A 99 -23.12 5.78 -8.81
N MET A 100 -23.16 5.29 -10.05
CA MET A 100 -22.03 4.61 -10.68
C MET A 100 -20.86 5.56 -10.93
N ALA A 101 -21.12 6.78 -11.41
CA ALA A 101 -20.08 7.79 -11.62
C ALA A 101 -19.39 8.20 -10.31
N PHE A 102 -20.16 8.32 -9.21
CA PHE A 102 -19.63 8.57 -7.87
C PHE A 102 -18.71 7.45 -7.41
N ASN A 103 -19.21 6.21 -7.44
CA ASN A 103 -18.45 5.03 -7.03
C ASN A 103 -17.15 4.91 -7.82
N THR A 104 -17.26 5.01 -9.15
CA THR A 104 -16.13 4.83 -10.08
C THR A 104 -15.12 5.97 -9.95
N ALA A 105 -15.56 7.22 -9.79
CA ALA A 105 -14.62 8.33 -9.57
C ALA A 105 -13.83 8.16 -8.27
N ILE A 106 -14.49 7.77 -7.16
CA ILE A 106 -13.80 7.47 -5.91
C ILE A 106 -12.86 6.29 -6.09
N SER A 107 -13.32 5.25 -6.74
CA SER A 107 -12.59 4.01 -6.99
C SER A 107 -11.22 4.28 -7.62
N PHE A 108 -11.16 5.06 -8.71
CA PHE A 108 -9.91 5.43 -9.35
C PHE A 108 -9.05 6.40 -8.52
N VAL A 109 -9.67 7.40 -7.87
CA VAL A 109 -8.94 8.38 -7.05
C VAL A 109 -8.35 7.75 -5.78
N SER A 110 -9.00 6.73 -5.26
CA SER A 110 -8.57 5.97 -4.09
C SER A 110 -7.55 4.87 -4.41
N ASN A 111 -7.14 4.73 -5.68
CA ASN A 111 -6.25 3.67 -6.16
C ASN A 111 -6.83 2.26 -5.98
N THR A 112 -8.16 2.13 -5.99
CA THR A 112 -8.87 0.85 -5.84
C THR A 112 -9.28 0.28 -7.19
N ASN A 113 -9.82 1.12 -8.06
CA ASN A 113 -10.34 0.76 -9.38
C ASN A 113 -11.33 -0.43 -9.39
N TRP A 114 -12.11 -0.61 -8.32
CA TRP A 114 -13.39 -1.31 -8.34
C TRP A 114 -14.24 -0.89 -9.54
N GLN A 115 -14.80 -1.88 -10.24
CA GLN A 115 -15.67 -1.71 -11.40
C GLN A 115 -16.94 -2.53 -11.22
N SER A 116 -18.09 -1.86 -11.08
CA SER A 116 -19.42 -2.47 -11.00
C SER A 116 -20.11 -2.57 -12.38
N PHE A 117 -19.36 -2.41 -13.46
CA PHE A 117 -19.87 -2.32 -14.83
C PHE A 117 -18.90 -2.98 -15.80
N SER A 118 -19.39 -3.38 -16.97
CA SER A 118 -18.54 -3.80 -18.10
C SER A 118 -17.99 -2.57 -18.82
N PRO A 119 -16.66 -2.30 -18.76
CA PRO A 119 -16.11 -1.05 -19.28
C PRO A 119 -16.33 -0.80 -20.77
N GLU A 120 -16.27 -1.85 -21.59
CA GLU A 120 -16.51 -1.81 -23.04
C GLU A 120 -17.94 -1.38 -23.41
N VAL A 121 -18.89 -1.59 -22.50
CA VAL A 121 -20.30 -1.19 -22.67
C VAL A 121 -20.52 0.23 -22.17
N VAL A 122 -20.01 0.55 -20.97
CA VAL A 122 -20.42 1.77 -20.25
C VAL A 122 -19.45 2.94 -20.46
N MET A 123 -18.16 2.70 -20.64
CA MET A 123 -17.14 3.76 -20.64
C MET A 123 -16.60 4.08 -22.03
N SER A 124 -16.51 5.37 -22.34
CA SER A 124 -15.87 5.82 -23.57
C SER A 124 -14.35 5.70 -23.51
N ASN A 125 -13.71 5.54 -24.67
CA ASN A 125 -12.24 5.51 -24.78
C ASN A 125 -11.61 6.83 -24.32
N LEU A 126 -12.31 7.97 -24.49
CA LEU A 126 -11.84 9.24 -23.96
C LEU A 126 -11.82 9.22 -22.43
N THR A 127 -12.92 8.80 -21.79
CA THR A 127 -13.02 8.70 -20.32
C THR A 127 -11.94 7.80 -19.74
N GLN A 128 -11.71 6.65 -20.38
CA GLN A 128 -10.63 5.72 -20.05
C GLN A 128 -9.26 6.42 -20.12
N MET A 129 -8.96 7.07 -21.25
CA MET A 129 -7.63 7.64 -21.50
C MET A 129 -7.31 8.87 -20.63
N ILE A 130 -8.20 9.87 -20.55
CA ILE A 130 -7.90 11.14 -19.89
C ILE A 130 -8.38 11.21 -18.44
N GLY A 131 -9.29 10.32 -18.05
CA GLY A 131 -9.78 10.19 -16.68
C GLY A 131 -9.06 9.08 -15.95
N PHE A 132 -9.36 7.83 -16.32
CA PHE A 132 -8.96 6.64 -15.58
C PHE A 132 -7.45 6.38 -15.66
N ALA A 133 -6.85 6.40 -16.86
CA ALA A 133 -5.41 6.21 -16.99
C ALA A 133 -4.61 7.32 -16.30
N VAL A 134 -5.08 8.58 -16.34
CA VAL A 134 -4.46 9.68 -15.58
C VAL A 134 -4.54 9.44 -14.08
N GLN A 135 -5.71 9.00 -13.56
CA GLN A 135 -5.83 8.62 -12.16
C GLN A 135 -4.86 7.50 -11.80
N ASN A 136 -4.73 6.47 -12.62
CA ASN A 136 -3.80 5.36 -12.35
C ASN A 136 -2.34 5.83 -12.11
N PHE A 137 -1.92 6.94 -12.74
CA PHE A 137 -0.63 7.57 -12.44
C PHE A 137 -0.66 8.33 -11.12
N VAL A 138 -1.62 9.22 -10.95
CA VAL A 138 -1.58 10.18 -9.84
C VAL A 138 -2.01 9.57 -8.50
N SER A 139 -2.91 8.58 -8.47
CA SER A 139 -3.30 7.85 -7.27
C SER A 139 -2.14 7.01 -6.72
N ALA A 140 -1.38 6.38 -7.62
CA ALA A 140 -0.15 5.64 -7.28
C ALA A 140 0.95 6.61 -6.79
N ALA A 141 1.13 7.75 -7.47
CA ALA A 141 2.09 8.77 -7.05
C ALA A 141 1.74 9.38 -5.68
N VAL A 142 0.45 9.57 -5.36
CA VAL A 142 -0.02 9.97 -4.02
C VAL A 142 0.40 8.93 -2.98
N GLY A 143 0.22 7.63 -3.26
CA GLY A 143 0.66 6.55 -2.37
C GLY A 143 2.16 6.60 -2.08
N MET A 144 2.99 6.73 -3.12
CA MET A 144 4.45 6.89 -2.96
C MET A 144 4.80 8.15 -2.17
N ALA A 145 4.14 9.28 -2.44
CA ALA A 145 4.38 10.54 -1.77
C ALA A 145 4.12 10.44 -0.25
N VAL A 146 3.00 9.83 0.14
CA VAL A 146 2.68 9.57 1.56
C VAL A 146 3.72 8.66 2.20
N ALA A 147 4.14 7.58 1.53
CA ALA A 147 5.20 6.72 2.03
C ALA A 147 6.51 7.49 2.26
N MET A 148 6.90 8.37 1.33
CA MET A 148 8.10 9.20 1.50
C MET A 148 7.98 10.19 2.66
N ALA A 149 6.80 10.77 2.88
CA ALA A 149 6.52 11.63 4.02
C ALA A 149 6.69 10.90 5.35
N VAL A 150 6.25 9.64 5.44
CA VAL A 150 6.45 8.77 6.62
C VAL A 150 7.93 8.47 6.86
N ILE A 151 8.67 8.10 5.81
CA ILE A 151 10.12 7.85 5.92
C ILE A 151 10.86 9.11 6.39
N ARG A 152 10.48 10.28 5.86
CA ARG A 152 11.04 11.57 6.30
C ARG A 152 10.69 11.87 7.76
N GLY A 153 9.48 11.56 8.20
CA GLY A 153 9.07 11.68 9.60
C GLY A 153 9.92 10.82 10.55
N ILE A 154 10.19 9.58 10.15
CA ILE A 154 11.06 8.66 10.90
C ILE A 154 12.51 9.19 10.95
N MET A 155 13.06 9.67 9.83
CA MET A 155 14.46 10.09 9.78
C MET A 155 14.72 11.47 10.40
N SER A 156 13.71 12.35 10.42
CA SER A 156 13.91 13.77 10.74
C SER A 156 14.55 13.94 12.12
N ARG A 157 15.55 14.80 12.22
CA ARG A 157 16.22 15.14 13.49
C ARG A 157 16.07 16.61 13.86
N ARG A 158 15.35 17.38 13.04
CA ARG A 158 15.28 18.84 13.12
C ARG A 158 14.29 19.33 14.18
N GLY A 159 13.28 18.52 14.52
CA GLY A 159 12.22 18.90 15.46
C GLY A 159 11.17 19.87 14.89
N THR A 160 11.23 20.20 13.60
CA THR A 160 10.31 21.17 12.97
C THR A 160 8.93 20.61 12.66
N GLY A 161 8.78 19.28 12.63
CA GLY A 161 7.53 18.62 12.22
C GLY A 161 7.26 18.64 10.71
N GLU A 162 8.23 19.08 9.91
CA GLU A 162 8.16 19.10 8.45
C GLU A 162 8.52 17.75 7.84
N ILE A 163 7.82 17.38 6.76
CA ILE A 163 7.92 16.06 6.12
C ILE A 163 8.08 16.14 4.58
N GLY A 164 8.58 17.28 4.08
CA GLY A 164 8.84 17.51 2.66
C GLY A 164 7.70 18.28 1.96
N ASN A 165 7.53 18.08 0.65
CA ASN A 165 6.58 18.83 -0.17
C ASN A 165 5.79 17.88 -1.08
N PHE A 166 4.48 17.79 -0.86
CA PHE A 166 3.58 16.89 -1.57
C PHE A 166 3.64 17.07 -3.09
N TRP A 167 3.63 18.32 -3.57
CA TRP A 167 3.61 18.61 -5.00
C TRP A 167 4.90 18.17 -5.68
N VAL A 168 6.03 18.30 -5.01
CA VAL A 168 7.33 17.83 -5.51
C VAL A 168 7.34 16.31 -5.58
N ASP A 169 6.87 15.64 -4.52
CA ASP A 169 6.83 14.17 -4.46
C ASP A 169 5.90 13.57 -5.51
N LEU A 170 4.71 14.16 -5.69
CA LEU A 170 3.71 13.77 -6.68
C LEU A 170 4.30 13.86 -8.11
N VAL A 171 4.89 15.02 -8.44
CA VAL A 171 5.46 15.26 -9.77
C VAL A 171 6.64 14.34 -10.04
N ARG A 172 7.56 14.17 -9.08
CA ARG A 172 8.73 13.31 -9.25
C ARG A 172 8.36 11.84 -9.36
N GLY A 173 7.43 11.37 -8.53
CA GLY A 173 6.90 10.01 -8.62
C GLY A 173 6.26 9.73 -9.98
N SER A 174 5.43 10.66 -10.44
CA SER A 174 4.74 10.52 -11.73
C SER A 174 5.72 10.54 -12.92
N ILE A 175 6.61 11.53 -12.99
CA ILE A 175 7.44 11.79 -14.17
C ILE A 175 8.72 10.97 -14.20
N ARG A 176 9.38 10.78 -13.05
CA ARG A 176 10.70 10.12 -13.00
C ARG A 176 10.62 8.62 -12.74
N ILE A 177 9.50 8.11 -12.24
CA ILE A 177 9.33 6.70 -11.88
C ILE A 177 8.22 6.06 -12.71
N LEU A 178 6.96 6.46 -12.52
CA LEU A 178 5.82 5.78 -13.13
C LEU A 178 5.83 5.90 -14.65
N LEU A 179 5.89 7.13 -15.18
CA LEU A 179 5.83 7.36 -16.63
C LEU A 179 6.90 6.58 -17.44
N PRO A 180 8.20 6.62 -17.10
CA PRO A 180 9.20 5.88 -17.87
C PRO A 180 9.05 4.36 -17.71
N LEU A 181 8.71 3.86 -16.52
CA LEU A 181 8.48 2.43 -16.31
C LEU A 181 7.25 1.94 -17.09
N SER A 182 6.15 2.70 -17.06
CA SER A 182 4.94 2.37 -17.81
C SER A 182 5.16 2.42 -19.32
N LEU A 183 5.98 3.34 -19.82
CA LEU A 183 6.33 3.38 -21.25
C LEU A 183 7.09 2.13 -21.67
N VAL A 184 8.08 1.70 -20.88
CA VAL A 184 8.84 0.47 -21.15
C VAL A 184 7.91 -0.74 -21.10
N LEU A 185 7.11 -0.86 -20.05
CA LEU A 185 6.19 -1.99 -19.89
C LEU A 185 5.13 -2.03 -21.00
N ALA A 186 4.48 -0.91 -21.32
CA ALA A 186 3.49 -0.84 -22.40
C ALA A 186 4.10 -1.27 -23.74
N THR A 187 5.34 -0.86 -24.03
CA THR A 187 6.04 -1.27 -25.24
C THR A 187 6.27 -2.77 -25.27
N LEU A 188 6.76 -3.36 -24.17
CA LEU A 188 6.95 -4.82 -24.05
C LEU A 188 5.62 -5.57 -24.21
N LEU A 189 4.56 -5.11 -23.56
CA LEU A 189 3.23 -5.69 -23.66
C LEU A 189 2.70 -5.65 -25.11
N ILE A 190 2.84 -4.51 -25.82
CA ILE A 190 2.47 -4.40 -27.24
C ILE A 190 3.23 -5.43 -28.09
N THR A 191 4.52 -5.70 -27.82
CA THR A 191 5.25 -6.76 -28.55
C THR A 191 4.67 -8.16 -28.36
N GLN A 192 3.92 -8.38 -27.27
CA GLN A 192 3.24 -9.64 -27.00
C GLN A 192 1.83 -9.71 -27.61
N GLY A 193 1.35 -8.64 -28.24
CA GLY A 193 0.04 -8.58 -28.90
C GLY A 193 -1.04 -7.82 -28.12
N LEU A 194 -0.66 -7.08 -27.09
CA LEU A 194 -1.59 -6.25 -26.31
C LEU A 194 -2.09 -5.08 -27.15
N VAL A 195 -3.39 -4.75 -27.05
CA VAL A 195 -4.02 -3.80 -27.96
C VAL A 195 -3.71 -2.36 -27.57
N GLN A 196 -3.19 -1.59 -28.52
CA GLN A 196 -3.13 -0.13 -28.47
C GLN A 196 -3.69 0.42 -29.79
N SER A 197 -4.86 1.07 -29.73
CA SER A 197 -5.55 1.56 -30.92
C SER A 197 -6.19 2.92 -30.71
N TRP A 198 -6.26 3.71 -31.79
CA TRP A 198 -7.05 4.95 -31.85
C TRP A 198 -8.45 4.73 -32.44
N HIS A 199 -8.78 3.50 -32.86
CA HIS A 199 -10.14 3.10 -33.21
C HIS A 199 -10.93 2.74 -31.93
N SER A 200 -12.27 2.81 -31.98
CA SER A 200 -13.15 2.35 -30.89
C SER A 200 -13.63 0.91 -31.05
N GLY A 201 -13.49 0.34 -32.23
CA GLY A 201 -13.86 -1.04 -32.52
C GLY A 201 -13.56 -1.41 -33.95
N PHE A 202 -13.68 -2.70 -34.25
CA PHE A 202 -13.63 -3.24 -35.61
C PHE A 202 -14.64 -4.38 -35.76
N GLY A 203 -15.25 -4.47 -36.95
CA GLY A 203 -16.14 -5.57 -37.33
C GLY A 203 -15.36 -6.73 -37.94
N TRP A 204 -15.86 -7.94 -37.77
CA TRP A 204 -15.32 -9.15 -38.38
C TRP A 204 -16.45 -10.18 -38.57
N THR A 205 -16.30 -11.08 -39.53
CA THR A 205 -17.28 -12.13 -39.80
C THR A 205 -16.72 -13.46 -39.29
N THR A 206 -17.52 -14.18 -38.50
CA THR A 206 -17.17 -15.49 -37.94
C THR A 206 -17.11 -16.57 -39.03
N LEU A 207 -16.56 -17.74 -38.70
CA LEU A 207 -16.46 -18.86 -39.64
C LEU A 207 -17.82 -19.42 -40.09
N ASP A 208 -18.87 -19.26 -39.27
CA ASP A 208 -20.25 -19.58 -39.60
C ASP A 208 -21.01 -18.45 -40.30
N GLY A 209 -20.33 -17.34 -40.62
CA GLY A 209 -20.87 -16.24 -41.41
C GLY A 209 -21.63 -15.17 -40.62
N ALA A 210 -21.60 -15.21 -39.28
CA ALA A 210 -22.21 -14.20 -38.43
C ALA A 210 -21.30 -12.96 -38.30
N ASP A 211 -21.90 -11.77 -38.36
CA ASP A 211 -21.16 -10.53 -38.10
C ASP A 211 -20.95 -10.33 -36.60
N ALA A 212 -19.72 -10.00 -36.23
CA ALA A 212 -19.30 -9.70 -34.88
C ALA A 212 -18.51 -8.38 -34.84
N ARG A 213 -18.44 -7.78 -33.64
CA ARG A 213 -17.68 -6.55 -33.41
C ARG A 213 -16.85 -6.69 -32.15
N SER A 214 -15.61 -6.24 -32.21
CA SER A 214 -14.71 -6.15 -31.06
C SER A 214 -14.47 -4.69 -30.71
N VAL A 215 -14.39 -4.41 -29.40
CA VAL A 215 -14.05 -3.09 -28.87
C VAL A 215 -12.53 -2.99 -28.73
N VAL A 216 -11.97 -1.88 -29.18
CA VAL A 216 -10.53 -1.57 -29.05
C VAL A 216 -10.35 -0.13 -28.61
N GLY A 217 -9.15 0.18 -28.13
CA GLY A 217 -8.80 1.52 -27.67
C GLY A 217 -7.34 1.56 -27.20
N PRO A 218 -6.94 2.65 -26.51
CA PRO A 218 -5.58 2.83 -26.00
C PRO A 218 -5.32 1.97 -24.74
N PHE A 219 -5.52 0.66 -24.85
CA PHE A 219 -5.56 -0.25 -23.70
C PHE A 219 -4.18 -0.56 -23.14
N ALA A 220 -3.17 -0.82 -23.98
CA ALA A 220 -1.83 -1.18 -23.51
C ALA A 220 -1.18 -0.08 -22.64
N SER A 221 -1.41 1.20 -22.97
CA SER A 221 -0.94 2.29 -22.12
C SER A 221 -1.59 2.30 -20.73
N GLN A 222 -2.88 1.97 -20.64
CA GLN A 222 -3.59 1.91 -19.38
C GLN A 222 -3.25 0.63 -18.60
N GLU A 223 -3.10 -0.50 -19.29
CA GLU A 223 -2.68 -1.78 -18.73
C GLU A 223 -1.33 -1.64 -18.02
N ALA A 224 -0.34 -1.02 -18.67
CA ALA A 224 0.98 -0.87 -18.08
C ALA A 224 0.96 -0.08 -16.75
N ILE A 225 0.23 1.04 -16.69
CA ILE A 225 0.14 1.82 -15.44
C ILE A 225 -0.82 1.19 -14.43
N LYS A 226 -1.87 0.48 -14.85
CA LYS A 226 -2.78 -0.16 -13.89
C LYS A 226 -2.03 -1.24 -13.10
N GLU A 227 -1.11 -1.98 -13.72
CA GLU A 227 -0.31 -2.99 -13.03
C GLU A 227 0.83 -2.36 -12.23
N LEU A 228 1.65 -1.48 -12.85
CA LEU A 228 2.79 -0.82 -12.16
C LEU A 228 2.37 0.05 -10.98
N GLY A 229 1.26 0.77 -11.11
CA GLY A 229 0.73 1.64 -10.07
C GLY A 229 -0.15 0.91 -9.06
N THR A 230 -0.25 -0.42 -9.17
CA THR A 230 -1.12 -1.28 -8.35
C THR A 230 -2.54 -0.71 -8.26
N ASN A 231 -3.16 -0.46 -9.43
CA ASN A 231 -4.50 0.09 -9.54
C ASN A 231 -5.54 -0.95 -10.01
N GLY A 232 -5.19 -1.77 -11.01
CA GLY A 232 -6.00 -2.92 -11.48
C GLY A 232 -7.29 -2.67 -12.25
N GLY A 233 -7.69 -1.42 -12.51
CA GLY A 233 -8.89 -1.12 -13.30
C GLY A 233 -8.78 -1.53 -14.77
N GLY A 234 -9.55 -2.54 -15.19
CA GLY A 234 -9.53 -3.08 -16.55
C GLY A 234 -10.18 -2.15 -17.58
N THR A 235 -9.69 -2.18 -18.82
CA THR A 235 -10.36 -1.52 -19.95
C THR A 235 -11.47 -2.38 -20.56
N LEU A 236 -11.54 -3.65 -20.17
CA LEU A 236 -12.49 -4.66 -20.60
C LEU A 236 -12.95 -5.46 -19.38
N SER A 237 -14.15 -6.03 -19.42
CA SER A 237 -14.82 -6.61 -18.25
C SER A 237 -14.06 -7.81 -17.67
N ALA A 238 -13.43 -8.62 -18.52
CA ALA A 238 -12.58 -9.73 -18.11
C ALA A 238 -11.19 -9.28 -17.62
N ASN A 239 -10.95 -7.97 -17.48
CA ASN A 239 -9.74 -7.37 -16.93
C ASN A 239 -8.45 -7.98 -17.55
N SER A 240 -7.47 -8.38 -16.73
CA SER A 240 -6.21 -9.00 -17.18
C SER A 240 -6.38 -10.46 -17.63
N ALA A 241 -7.60 -11.00 -17.65
CA ALA A 241 -7.91 -12.26 -18.34
C ALA A 241 -8.19 -12.01 -19.83
N HIS A 242 -8.62 -10.81 -20.22
CA HIS A 242 -9.01 -10.55 -21.61
C HIS A 242 -7.82 -10.71 -22.59
N PRO A 243 -7.95 -11.40 -23.74
CA PRO A 243 -6.85 -11.58 -24.71
C PRO A 243 -6.19 -10.28 -25.19
N PHE A 244 -6.96 -9.20 -25.33
CA PHE A 244 -6.43 -7.87 -25.69
C PHE A 244 -5.66 -7.16 -24.58
N SER A 245 -5.85 -7.58 -23.33
CA SER A 245 -5.19 -7.04 -22.15
C SER A 245 -4.05 -7.92 -21.65
N ASN A 246 -4.08 -9.22 -21.93
CA ASN A 246 -3.03 -10.17 -21.53
C ASN A 246 -2.96 -11.37 -22.50
N PRO A 247 -2.29 -11.23 -23.65
CA PRO A 247 -2.38 -12.20 -24.74
C PRO A 247 -1.60 -13.50 -24.53
N THR A 248 -0.52 -13.49 -23.74
CA THR A 248 0.48 -14.58 -23.70
C THR A 248 0.91 -14.93 -22.27
N PRO A 249 1.49 -16.13 -22.03
CA PRO A 249 2.13 -16.43 -20.75
C PRO A 249 3.24 -15.44 -20.38
N LEU A 250 3.94 -14.88 -21.37
CA LEU A 250 5.01 -13.89 -21.13
C LEU A 250 4.44 -12.54 -20.71
N SER A 251 3.38 -12.03 -21.35
CA SER A 251 2.70 -10.81 -20.89
C SER A 251 2.18 -10.98 -19.47
N ASN A 252 1.61 -12.14 -19.14
CA ASN A 252 1.16 -12.45 -17.78
C ASN A 252 2.30 -12.38 -16.76
N LEU A 253 3.49 -12.93 -17.08
CA LEU A 253 4.67 -12.79 -16.24
C LEU A 253 5.11 -11.31 -16.11
N LEU A 254 5.08 -10.54 -17.20
CA LEU A 254 5.45 -9.11 -17.18
C LEU A 254 4.48 -8.27 -16.32
N GLU A 255 3.18 -8.57 -16.37
CA GLU A 255 2.17 -7.95 -15.50
C GLU A 255 2.41 -8.33 -14.03
N ILE A 256 2.68 -9.61 -13.71
CA ILE A 256 3.03 -10.02 -12.35
C ILE A 256 4.31 -9.33 -11.84
N VAL A 257 5.31 -9.16 -12.71
CA VAL A 257 6.50 -8.35 -12.38
C VAL A 257 6.07 -6.92 -12.06
N ALA A 258 5.21 -6.31 -12.87
CA ALA A 258 4.73 -4.94 -12.68
C ALA A 258 4.01 -4.74 -11.34
N LEU A 259 3.13 -5.68 -10.96
CA LEU A 259 2.44 -5.71 -9.66
C LEU A 259 3.43 -5.57 -8.48
N LEU A 260 4.51 -6.34 -8.53
CA LEU A 260 5.43 -6.52 -7.40
C LEU A 260 6.63 -5.54 -7.43
N LEU A 261 6.96 -4.97 -8.59
CA LEU A 261 8.20 -4.24 -8.82
C LEU A 261 8.39 -3.06 -7.87
N ILE A 262 7.41 -2.14 -7.83
CA ILE A 262 7.50 -0.94 -7.00
C ILE A 262 7.36 -1.29 -5.51
N PRO A 263 6.37 -2.09 -5.05
CA PRO A 263 6.27 -2.50 -3.64
C PRO A 263 7.56 -3.13 -3.10
N VAL A 264 8.16 -4.07 -3.85
CA VAL A 264 9.42 -4.72 -3.47
C VAL A 264 10.56 -3.70 -3.42
N CYS A 265 10.74 -2.87 -4.45
CA CYS A 265 11.83 -1.90 -4.51
C CYS A 265 11.66 -0.75 -3.50
N LEU A 266 10.44 -0.44 -3.05
CA LEU A 266 10.19 0.56 -2.01
C LEU A 266 10.79 0.16 -0.65
N THR A 267 10.89 -1.14 -0.35
CA THR A 267 11.62 -1.60 0.85
C THR A 267 13.12 -1.27 0.77
N ARG A 268 13.73 -1.34 -0.43
CA ARG A 268 15.10 -0.88 -0.67
C ARG A 268 15.22 0.63 -0.55
N THR A 269 14.27 1.36 -1.12
CA THR A 269 14.19 2.82 -1.01
C THR A 269 14.19 3.25 0.45
N TYR A 270 13.34 2.62 1.27
CA TYR A 270 13.29 2.84 2.71
C TYR A 270 14.63 2.58 3.41
N GLY A 271 15.20 1.38 3.23
CA GLY A 271 16.49 1.03 3.87
C GLY A 271 17.62 1.98 3.46
N THR A 272 17.60 2.48 2.23
CA THR A 272 18.59 3.43 1.71
C THR A 272 18.40 4.83 2.28
N LEU A 273 17.16 5.33 2.34
CA LEU A 273 16.84 6.65 2.89
C LEU A 273 17.07 6.74 4.41
N VAL A 274 16.80 5.66 5.15
CA VAL A 274 17.07 5.59 6.59
C VAL A 274 18.57 5.40 6.89
N GLY A 275 19.34 4.90 5.92
CA GLY A 275 20.78 4.66 6.07
C GLY A 275 21.15 3.28 6.63
N ASP A 276 20.17 2.39 6.85
CA ASP A 276 20.40 0.99 7.22
C ASP A 276 19.59 0.04 6.32
N ARG A 277 20.30 -0.58 5.36
CA ARG A 277 19.71 -1.50 4.37
C ARG A 277 19.10 -2.74 5.02
N ARG A 278 19.53 -3.12 6.23
CA ARG A 278 18.97 -4.27 6.96
C ARG A 278 17.51 -4.04 7.33
N GLN A 279 17.10 -2.79 7.57
CA GLN A 279 15.69 -2.46 7.84
C GLN A 279 14.81 -2.78 6.64
N GLY A 280 15.24 -2.36 5.43
CA GLY A 280 14.54 -2.68 4.18
C GLY A 280 14.46 -4.18 3.91
N LEU A 281 15.55 -4.90 4.14
CA LEU A 281 15.60 -6.36 3.97
C LEU A 281 14.71 -7.10 4.98
N ALA A 282 14.60 -6.61 6.21
CA ALA A 282 13.71 -7.21 7.21
C ALA A 282 12.24 -7.11 6.79
N LEU A 283 11.81 -5.94 6.27
CA LEU A 283 10.47 -5.77 5.73
C LEU A 283 10.24 -6.68 4.51
N LEU A 284 11.18 -6.69 3.56
CA LEU A 284 11.11 -7.55 2.38
C LEU A 284 11.00 -9.04 2.76
N ALA A 285 11.76 -9.50 3.75
CA ALA A 285 11.73 -10.88 4.20
C ALA A 285 10.34 -11.26 4.75
N VAL A 286 9.71 -10.38 5.54
CA VAL A 286 8.34 -10.61 6.04
C VAL A 286 7.35 -10.68 4.89
N MET A 287 7.42 -9.73 3.94
CA MET A 287 6.57 -9.71 2.76
C MET A 287 6.73 -11.00 1.93
N ALA A 288 7.97 -11.42 1.68
CA ALA A 288 8.28 -12.61 0.89
C ALA A 288 7.79 -13.90 1.56
N VAL A 289 7.89 -14.01 2.89
CA VAL A 289 7.38 -15.18 3.63
C VAL A 289 5.86 -15.26 3.52
N ILE A 290 5.14 -14.16 3.81
CA ILE A 290 3.67 -14.15 3.74
C ILE A 290 3.20 -14.46 2.30
N TRP A 291 3.78 -13.78 1.30
CA TRP A 291 3.45 -14.02 -0.11
C TRP A 291 3.72 -15.45 -0.55
N SER A 292 4.85 -16.04 -0.15
CA SER A 292 5.19 -17.43 -0.52
C SER A 292 4.25 -18.45 0.13
N LEU A 293 3.84 -18.20 1.39
CA LEU A 293 2.87 -19.05 2.09
C LEU A 293 1.49 -18.97 1.42
N MET A 294 1.02 -17.77 1.09
CA MET A 294 -0.24 -17.59 0.35
C MET A 294 -0.20 -18.24 -1.03
N LEU A 295 0.90 -18.07 -1.77
CA LEU A 295 1.08 -18.69 -3.09
C LEU A 295 1.06 -20.22 -2.99
N THR A 296 1.76 -20.77 -2.01
CA THR A 296 1.79 -22.22 -1.79
C THR A 296 0.38 -22.73 -1.45
N LEU A 297 -0.34 -22.03 -0.57
CA LEU A 297 -1.69 -22.40 -0.16
C LEU A 297 -2.65 -22.40 -1.36
N VAL A 298 -2.74 -21.28 -2.09
CA VAL A 298 -3.62 -21.16 -3.26
C VAL A 298 -3.25 -22.20 -4.31
N TRP A 299 -1.98 -22.30 -4.68
CA TRP A 299 -1.56 -23.22 -5.74
C TRP A 299 -1.85 -24.69 -5.38
N VAL A 300 -1.57 -25.11 -4.14
CA VAL A 300 -1.85 -26.49 -3.71
C VAL A 300 -3.35 -26.81 -3.80
N PHE A 301 -4.24 -25.91 -3.38
CA PHE A 301 -5.67 -26.18 -3.40
C PHE A 301 -6.27 -26.08 -4.81
N GLU A 302 -5.79 -25.17 -5.65
CA GLU A 302 -6.23 -25.07 -7.05
C GLU A 302 -5.70 -26.21 -7.93
N THR A 303 -4.62 -26.90 -7.54
CA THR A 303 -4.16 -28.11 -8.24
C THR A 303 -4.97 -29.36 -7.91
N ARG A 304 -5.81 -29.31 -6.87
CA ARG A 304 -6.72 -30.41 -6.53
C ARG A 304 -8.00 -30.24 -7.34
N THR A 305 -8.65 -31.36 -7.62
CA THR A 305 -10.03 -31.37 -8.14
C THR A 305 -11.00 -31.35 -6.96
N ALA A 306 -11.85 -30.34 -6.89
CA ALA A 306 -12.95 -30.22 -5.94
C ALA A 306 -14.29 -30.00 -6.68
N GLY A 307 -15.32 -30.77 -6.34
CA GLY A 307 -16.63 -30.74 -7.01
C GLY A 307 -16.70 -31.59 -8.29
N SER A 308 -17.93 -31.82 -8.76
CA SER A 308 -18.22 -32.73 -9.89
C SER A 308 -17.65 -32.24 -11.22
N ALA A 309 -17.72 -30.93 -11.48
CA ALA A 309 -17.23 -30.32 -12.73
C ALA A 309 -15.71 -30.46 -12.87
N SER A 310 -14.93 -30.11 -11.84
CA SER A 310 -13.47 -30.22 -11.89
C SER A 310 -12.99 -31.67 -11.88
N ALA A 311 -13.71 -32.58 -11.21
CA ALA A 311 -13.44 -34.02 -11.26
C ALA A 311 -13.66 -34.59 -12.67
N ALA A 312 -14.73 -34.17 -13.36
CA ALA A 312 -14.99 -34.55 -14.74
C ALA A 312 -13.96 -33.96 -15.71
N ALA A 313 -13.54 -32.71 -15.49
CA ALA A 313 -12.52 -32.03 -16.30
C ALA A 313 -11.09 -32.52 -16.00
N GLY A 314 -10.86 -33.19 -14.88
CA GLY A 314 -9.53 -33.61 -14.40
C GLY A 314 -8.64 -32.47 -13.88
N ALA A 315 -9.18 -31.24 -13.78
CA ALA A 315 -8.48 -30.05 -13.29
C ALA A 315 -9.48 -28.95 -12.87
N MET A 316 -9.06 -28.07 -11.96
CA MET A 316 -9.85 -26.90 -11.52
C MET A 316 -9.66 -25.71 -12.47
N MET A 317 -10.23 -25.81 -13.67
CA MET A 317 -10.08 -24.80 -14.74
C MET A 317 -11.25 -23.80 -14.82
N GLU A 318 -12.29 -23.95 -14.01
CA GLU A 318 -13.37 -22.94 -13.90
C GLU A 318 -12.78 -21.59 -13.48
N GLY A 319 -13.20 -20.53 -14.18
CA GLY A 319 -12.65 -19.19 -14.01
C GLY A 319 -11.17 -19.02 -14.38
N LYS A 320 -10.50 -20.01 -14.98
CA LYS A 320 -9.08 -19.92 -15.39
C LYS A 320 -8.92 -19.86 -16.90
N GLU A 321 -7.86 -19.19 -17.34
CA GLU A 321 -7.49 -19.11 -18.74
C GLU A 321 -6.51 -20.22 -19.15
N VAL A 322 -6.78 -20.87 -20.29
CA VAL A 322 -5.90 -21.89 -20.86
C VAL A 322 -4.48 -21.37 -21.16
N ARG A 323 -4.37 -20.06 -21.42
CA ARG A 323 -3.09 -19.36 -21.66
C ARG A 323 -2.17 -19.42 -20.43
N PHE A 324 -2.72 -19.38 -19.22
CA PHE A 324 -1.94 -19.24 -17.99
C PHE A 324 -1.93 -20.55 -17.18
N GLY A 325 -3.02 -21.32 -17.27
CA GLY A 325 -3.25 -22.49 -16.45
C GLY A 325 -3.28 -22.18 -14.95
N ILE A 326 -3.41 -23.22 -14.13
CA ILE A 326 -3.49 -23.10 -12.67
C ILE A 326 -2.29 -22.34 -12.07
N PRO A 327 -1.02 -22.64 -12.41
CA PRO A 327 0.12 -21.93 -11.82
C PRO A 327 0.14 -20.44 -12.14
N GLY A 328 -0.12 -20.07 -13.41
CA GLY A 328 -0.11 -18.68 -13.84
C GLY A 328 -1.25 -17.86 -13.23
N SER A 329 -2.41 -18.48 -13.03
CA SER A 329 -3.55 -17.86 -12.35
C SER A 329 -3.34 -17.74 -10.83
N ALA A 330 -2.84 -18.78 -10.16
CA ALA A 330 -2.55 -18.73 -8.72
C ALA A 330 -1.47 -17.67 -8.40
N LEU A 331 -0.42 -17.61 -9.21
CA LEU A 331 0.65 -16.62 -9.05
C LEU A 331 0.14 -15.19 -9.21
N PHE A 332 -0.73 -14.95 -10.19
CA PHE A 332 -1.35 -13.65 -10.41
C PHE A 332 -2.30 -13.29 -9.28
N ALA A 333 -3.21 -14.20 -8.90
CA ALA A 333 -4.22 -14.00 -7.85
C ALA A 333 -3.60 -13.65 -6.50
N VAL A 334 -2.53 -14.33 -6.09
CA VAL A 334 -1.82 -14.03 -4.84
C VAL A 334 -1.05 -12.70 -4.92
N SER A 335 -0.48 -12.39 -6.08
CA SER A 335 0.25 -11.14 -6.26
C SER A 335 -0.70 -9.95 -6.26
N THR A 336 -1.77 -9.98 -7.06
CA THR A 336 -2.75 -8.89 -7.19
C THR A 336 -3.54 -8.62 -5.90
N THR A 337 -3.87 -9.68 -5.14
CA THR A 337 -4.52 -9.54 -3.84
C THR A 337 -3.57 -9.19 -2.69
N GLY A 338 -2.26 -9.41 -2.89
CA GLY A 338 -1.24 -9.07 -1.90
C GLY A 338 -0.64 -7.69 -2.10
N THR A 339 -0.78 -7.11 -3.31
CA THR A 339 -0.29 -5.77 -3.66
C THR A 339 -1.41 -4.75 -3.80
N SER A 340 -2.62 -5.00 -3.27
CA SER A 340 -3.74 -4.05 -3.36
C SER A 340 -3.99 -3.58 -4.80
N THR A 341 -3.78 -4.47 -5.78
CA THR A 341 -3.87 -4.07 -7.20
C THR A 341 -5.24 -4.33 -7.77
N GLY A 342 -5.81 -5.50 -7.53
CA GLY A 342 -7.17 -5.78 -7.97
C GLY A 342 -7.35 -6.09 -9.45
N ALA A 343 -6.25 -6.16 -10.22
CA ALA A 343 -6.26 -6.79 -11.53
C ALA A 343 -6.63 -8.27 -11.38
N VAL A 344 -7.44 -8.82 -12.27
CA VAL A 344 -7.89 -10.22 -12.19
C VAL A 344 -7.65 -10.89 -13.54
N ASN A 345 -6.83 -11.94 -13.58
CA ASN A 345 -6.61 -12.78 -14.77
C ASN A 345 -7.35 -14.13 -14.72
N SER A 346 -8.08 -14.36 -13.62
CA SER A 346 -8.90 -15.55 -13.38
C SER A 346 -9.96 -15.23 -12.33
N ALA A 347 -11.21 -15.61 -12.56
CA ALA A 347 -12.32 -15.28 -11.67
C ALA A 347 -12.12 -15.89 -10.28
N HIS A 348 -11.96 -15.05 -9.25
CA HIS A 348 -11.71 -15.49 -7.87
C HIS A 348 -12.92 -16.18 -7.23
N ASP A 349 -14.15 -15.85 -7.67
CA ASP A 349 -15.39 -16.57 -7.28
C ASP A 349 -15.32 -18.07 -7.60
N SER A 350 -14.60 -18.42 -8.67
CA SER A 350 -14.48 -19.79 -9.15
C SER A 350 -13.32 -20.57 -8.55
N PHE A 351 -12.58 -19.98 -7.60
CA PHE A 351 -11.51 -20.68 -6.91
C PHE A 351 -12.12 -21.68 -5.93
N SER A 352 -11.32 -22.67 -5.52
CA SER A 352 -11.70 -23.51 -4.38
C SER A 352 -12.00 -22.67 -3.15
N ALA A 353 -12.85 -23.15 -2.25
CA ALA A 353 -13.18 -22.45 -1.00
C ALA A 353 -11.92 -21.97 -0.24
N VAL A 354 -10.88 -22.82 -0.18
CA VAL A 354 -9.60 -22.46 0.43
C VAL A 354 -8.80 -21.48 -0.44
N GLY A 355 -8.79 -21.64 -1.76
CA GLY A 355 -8.12 -20.72 -2.68
C GLY A 355 -8.72 -19.31 -2.66
N GLY A 356 -10.04 -19.20 -2.81
CA GLY A 356 -10.82 -17.96 -2.68
C GLY A 356 -10.70 -17.35 -1.29
N GLY A 357 -10.79 -18.17 -0.25
CA GLY A 357 -10.57 -17.77 1.14
C GLY A 357 -9.15 -17.25 1.41
N ALA A 358 -8.12 -17.84 0.78
CA ALA A 358 -6.74 -17.40 0.93
C ALA A 358 -6.47 -16.04 0.27
N VAL A 359 -7.03 -15.80 -0.92
CA VAL A 359 -6.90 -14.49 -1.58
C VAL A 359 -7.75 -13.40 -0.89
N LEU A 360 -8.89 -13.77 -0.28
CA LEU A 360 -9.61 -12.91 0.65
C LEU A 360 -8.78 -12.58 1.89
N TRP A 361 -8.17 -13.61 2.50
CA TRP A 361 -7.30 -13.46 3.66
C TRP A 361 -6.14 -12.51 3.40
N ASN A 362 -5.55 -12.59 2.20
CA ASN A 362 -4.46 -11.73 1.77
C ASN A 362 -4.81 -10.23 1.91
N MET A 363 -6.02 -9.84 1.49
CA MET A 363 -6.53 -8.48 1.68
C MET A 363 -6.78 -8.16 3.16
N LEU A 364 -7.34 -9.10 3.91
CA LEU A 364 -7.67 -8.95 5.34
C LEU A 364 -6.43 -8.82 6.25
N LEU A 365 -5.23 -9.18 5.76
CA LEU A 365 -3.96 -8.85 6.42
C LEU A 365 -3.64 -7.35 6.40
N GLY A 366 -4.45 -6.53 5.70
CA GLY A 366 -4.31 -5.08 5.62
C GLY A 366 -3.43 -4.59 4.48
N GLU A 367 -3.24 -5.41 3.44
CA GLU A 367 -2.43 -5.07 2.25
C GLU A 367 -1.01 -4.60 2.60
N VAL A 368 -0.35 -5.31 3.53
CA VAL A 368 1.00 -4.97 4.01
C VAL A 368 2.09 -5.85 3.40
N ALA A 369 1.74 -6.89 2.64
CA ALA A 369 2.68 -7.92 2.21
C ALA A 369 2.40 -8.48 0.79
N PRO A 370 2.98 -7.88 -0.28
CA PRO A 370 3.88 -6.71 -0.29
C PRO A 370 3.16 -5.34 -0.18
N GLY A 371 1.85 -5.34 -0.39
CA GLY A 371 0.97 -4.18 -0.39
C GLY A 371 1.08 -3.28 -1.63
N GLY A 372 0.18 -2.31 -1.72
CA GLY A 372 0.11 -1.39 -2.85
C GLY A 372 1.25 -0.38 -2.91
N VAL A 373 1.35 0.33 -4.04
CA VAL A 373 2.36 1.35 -4.31
C VAL A 373 2.30 2.45 -3.24
N GLY A 374 3.28 2.41 -2.33
CA GLY A 374 3.37 3.27 -1.16
C GLY A 374 2.51 2.79 0.02
N SER A 375 1.26 2.38 -0.21
CA SER A 375 0.35 1.93 0.86
C SER A 375 0.84 0.70 1.62
N GLY A 376 1.41 -0.26 0.91
CA GLY A 376 2.05 -1.41 1.53
C GLY A 376 3.20 -1.01 2.45
N LEU A 377 4.04 -0.07 1.99
CA LEU A 377 5.21 0.36 2.77
C LEU A 377 4.79 1.13 4.03
N TYR A 378 3.91 2.13 3.94
CA TYR A 378 3.51 2.83 5.16
C TYR A 378 2.67 1.94 6.08
N GLY A 379 1.87 1.03 5.54
CA GLY A 379 1.11 0.05 6.31
C GLY A 379 2.00 -0.89 7.11
N ILE A 380 3.00 -1.52 6.47
CA ILE A 380 3.94 -2.39 7.18
C ILE A 380 4.80 -1.62 8.19
N LEU A 381 5.10 -0.34 7.94
CA LEU A 381 5.83 0.51 8.90
C LEU A 381 4.97 0.82 10.13
N VAL A 382 3.66 1.06 9.96
CA VAL A 382 2.73 1.20 11.10
C VAL A 382 2.68 -0.10 11.89
N MET A 383 2.58 -1.25 11.21
CA MET A 383 2.62 -2.57 11.88
C MET A 383 3.95 -2.80 12.61
N ALA A 384 5.08 -2.40 12.02
CA ALA A 384 6.40 -2.45 12.65
C ALA A 384 6.45 -1.61 13.94
N MET A 385 5.86 -0.42 13.94
CA MET A 385 5.78 0.42 15.14
C MET A 385 4.90 -0.22 16.23
N ILE A 386 3.78 -0.85 15.85
CA ILE A 386 2.93 -1.61 16.78
C ILE A 386 3.69 -2.81 17.34
N THR A 387 4.39 -3.57 16.50
CA THR A 387 5.24 -4.70 16.93
C THR A 387 6.31 -4.25 17.92
N VAL A 388 6.98 -3.12 17.66
CA VAL A 388 7.95 -2.55 18.62
C VAL A 388 7.27 -2.09 19.90
N PHE A 389 6.05 -1.55 19.82
CA PHE A 389 5.28 -1.16 21.00
C PHE A 389 4.95 -2.37 21.89
N VAL A 390 4.37 -3.42 21.31
CA VAL A 390 4.04 -4.66 22.02
C VAL A 390 5.31 -5.33 22.55
N GLY A 391 6.36 -5.44 21.74
CA GLY A 391 7.64 -6.03 22.14
C GLY A 391 8.32 -5.26 23.28
N GLY A 392 8.26 -3.93 23.25
CA GLY A 392 8.76 -3.07 24.34
C GLY A 392 8.02 -3.32 25.64
N LEU A 393 6.69 -3.40 25.60
CA LEU A 393 5.85 -3.70 26.77
C LEU A 393 6.16 -5.09 27.35
N LEU A 394 6.31 -6.12 26.51
CA LEU A 394 6.64 -7.48 26.96
C LEU A 394 7.99 -7.57 27.69
N VAL A 395 8.96 -6.73 27.30
CA VAL A 395 10.29 -6.66 27.92
C VAL A 395 10.34 -5.63 29.06
N GLY A 396 9.25 -4.89 29.33
CA GLY A 396 9.18 -3.86 30.35
C GLY A 396 9.99 -2.59 30.04
N ARG A 397 10.20 -2.29 28.75
CA ARG A 397 10.97 -1.12 28.28
C ARG A 397 10.12 -0.17 27.45
N SER A 398 10.52 1.10 27.41
CA SER A 398 9.88 2.09 26.54
C SER A 398 10.07 1.71 25.06
N PRO A 399 9.00 1.66 24.25
CA PRO A 399 9.08 1.37 22.83
C PRO A 399 9.85 2.44 22.04
N VAL A 400 10.83 2.01 21.24
CA VAL A 400 11.66 2.88 20.40
C VAL A 400 11.83 2.27 19.02
N PHE A 401 11.42 2.99 17.97
CA PHE A 401 11.58 2.61 16.57
C PHE A 401 12.58 3.55 15.90
N LEU A 402 13.75 3.05 15.50
CA LEU A 402 14.82 3.84 14.86
C LEU A 402 15.19 5.14 15.61
N GLY A 403 15.25 5.06 16.94
CA GLY A 403 15.58 6.20 17.82
C GLY A 403 14.40 7.15 18.08
N LYS A 404 13.22 6.88 17.52
CA LYS A 404 11.97 7.60 17.81
C LYS A 404 11.18 6.88 18.88
N ARG A 405 10.70 7.60 19.89
CA ARG A 405 9.87 7.03 20.95
C ARG A 405 8.45 6.85 20.43
N ILE A 406 7.87 5.68 20.65
CA ILE A 406 6.44 5.45 20.39
C ILE A 406 5.69 5.68 21.70
N GLY A 407 5.19 6.90 21.88
CA GLY A 407 4.41 7.31 23.05
C GLY A 407 2.91 7.10 22.84
N GLN A 408 2.10 7.69 23.72
CA GLN A 408 0.63 7.60 23.67
C GLN A 408 0.05 8.17 22.37
N HIS A 409 0.52 9.32 21.93
CA HIS A 409 -0.01 9.96 20.73
C HIS A 409 0.36 9.16 19.47
N GLU A 410 1.61 8.69 19.37
CA GLU A 410 2.06 7.88 18.23
C GLU A 410 1.32 6.55 18.15
N ILE A 411 1.19 5.81 19.27
CA ILE A 411 0.48 4.54 19.27
C ILE A 411 -1.01 4.72 19.00
N THR A 412 -1.63 5.81 19.43
CA THR A 412 -3.04 6.10 19.15
C THR A 412 -3.26 6.28 17.65
N MET A 413 -2.40 7.02 16.94
CA MET A 413 -2.50 7.17 15.48
C MET A 413 -2.29 5.84 14.76
N ALA A 414 -1.31 5.04 15.19
CA ALA A 414 -1.06 3.72 14.63
C ALA A 414 -2.24 2.75 14.86
N ALA A 415 -2.83 2.75 16.06
CA ALA A 415 -3.98 1.92 16.39
C ALA A 415 -5.22 2.33 15.59
N LEU A 416 -5.51 3.64 15.50
CA LEU A 416 -6.61 4.15 14.69
C LEU A 416 -6.43 3.78 13.22
N TYR A 417 -5.21 3.87 12.68
CA TYR A 417 -4.90 3.46 11.31
C TYR A 417 -5.30 2.00 11.06
N VAL A 418 -4.88 1.09 11.94
CA VAL A 418 -5.15 -0.35 11.79
C VAL A 418 -6.64 -0.67 11.95
N LEU A 419 -7.37 0.09 12.76
CA LEU A 419 -8.79 -0.13 13.03
C LEU A 419 -9.73 0.34 11.90
N VAL A 420 -9.28 1.21 11.00
CA VAL A 420 -10.14 1.74 9.93
C VAL A 420 -10.69 0.61 9.06
N MET A 421 -9.81 -0.23 8.53
CA MET A 421 -10.21 -1.25 7.56
C MET A 421 -11.17 -2.27 8.17
N PRO A 422 -10.89 -2.90 9.33
CA PRO A 422 -11.85 -3.82 9.95
C PRO A 422 -13.21 -3.22 10.24
N ALA A 423 -13.25 -1.97 10.71
CA ALA A 423 -14.51 -1.30 10.98
C ALA A 423 -15.36 -1.18 9.71
N LEU A 424 -14.75 -0.78 8.59
CA LEU A 424 -15.42 -0.65 7.29
C LEU A 424 -15.87 -2.00 6.73
N VAL A 425 -15.01 -3.03 6.79
CA VAL A 425 -15.32 -4.37 6.28
C VAL A 425 -16.48 -4.98 7.04
N LEU A 426 -16.37 -5.06 8.37
CA LEU A 426 -17.36 -5.75 9.20
C LEU A 426 -18.70 -5.00 9.24
N THR A 427 -18.66 -3.66 9.26
CA THR A 427 -19.88 -2.84 9.25
C THR A 427 -20.56 -2.86 7.89
N GLY A 428 -19.79 -2.72 6.80
CA GLY A 428 -20.32 -2.74 5.44
C GLY A 428 -20.94 -4.09 5.07
N ALA A 429 -20.20 -5.18 5.33
CA ALA A 429 -20.70 -6.53 5.11
C ALA A 429 -21.88 -6.84 6.03
N GLY A 430 -21.79 -6.50 7.32
CA GLY A 430 -22.86 -6.73 8.30
C GLY A 430 -24.17 -6.03 7.94
N ILE A 431 -24.12 -4.74 7.59
CA ILE A 431 -25.33 -4.01 7.16
C ILE A 431 -25.90 -4.63 5.88
N SER A 432 -25.04 -4.95 4.91
CA SER A 432 -25.49 -5.52 3.64
C SER A 432 -26.19 -6.86 3.84
N MET A 433 -25.69 -7.72 4.72
CA MET A 433 -26.33 -9.02 5.00
C MET A 433 -27.66 -8.91 5.77
N ILE A 434 -27.93 -7.79 6.47
CA ILE A 434 -29.18 -7.55 7.18
C ILE A 434 -30.25 -6.96 6.26
N LEU A 435 -29.84 -6.20 5.25
CA LEU A 435 -30.77 -5.56 4.32
C LEU A 435 -31.32 -6.58 3.31
N GLY A 436 -32.59 -6.96 3.46
CA GLY A 436 -33.25 -7.86 2.51
C GLY A 436 -33.26 -7.38 1.05
N SER A 437 -32.97 -6.11 0.77
CA SER A 437 -32.85 -5.57 -0.59
C SER A 437 -31.51 -5.87 -1.28
N THR A 438 -30.57 -6.55 -0.61
CA THR A 438 -29.22 -6.85 -1.16
C THR A 438 -29.04 -8.32 -1.50
N THR A 439 -29.93 -9.21 -1.03
CA THR A 439 -29.80 -10.67 -1.18
C THR A 439 -29.79 -11.07 -2.65
N ASP A 440 -30.63 -10.43 -3.47
CA ASP A 440 -30.76 -10.71 -4.90
C ASP A 440 -29.52 -10.25 -5.70
N ALA A 441 -28.59 -9.52 -5.08
CA ALA A 441 -27.34 -9.12 -5.71
C ALA A 441 -26.28 -10.23 -5.68
N GLN A 442 -26.42 -11.23 -4.80
CA GLN A 442 -25.46 -12.34 -4.68
C GLN A 442 -25.57 -13.26 -5.90
N GLY A 443 -24.44 -13.53 -6.55
CA GLY A 443 -24.38 -14.46 -7.69
C GLY A 443 -24.60 -15.90 -7.22
N ASN A 444 -24.09 -16.20 -6.03
CA ASN A 444 -24.30 -17.45 -5.32
C ASN A 444 -25.27 -17.22 -4.17
N SER A 445 -26.53 -17.62 -4.32
CA SER A 445 -27.56 -17.49 -3.29
C SER A 445 -28.15 -18.84 -2.92
N GLY A 446 -28.92 -18.89 -1.83
CA GLY A 446 -29.61 -20.10 -1.40
C GLY A 446 -30.19 -19.95 0.01
N ASP A 447 -30.88 -20.99 0.46
CA ASP A 447 -31.43 -21.04 1.82
C ASP A 447 -30.30 -20.88 2.86
N PRO A 448 -30.55 -20.21 4.00
CA PRO A 448 -29.54 -20.02 5.04
C PRO A 448 -28.86 -21.33 5.46
N GLY A 449 -27.53 -21.37 5.38
CA GLY A 449 -26.72 -22.54 5.71
C GLY A 449 -26.49 -23.51 4.54
N SER A 450 -27.06 -23.24 3.36
CA SER A 450 -26.70 -23.94 2.13
C SER A 450 -25.31 -23.50 1.62
N PRO A 451 -24.60 -24.34 0.84
CA PRO A 451 -23.33 -23.96 0.22
C PRO A 451 -23.43 -22.65 -0.59
N GLY A 452 -24.53 -22.46 -1.33
CA GLY A 452 -24.79 -21.22 -2.08
C GLY A 452 -24.84 -19.99 -1.18
N SER A 453 -25.60 -20.05 -0.08
CA SER A 453 -25.68 -18.93 0.88
C SER A 453 -24.35 -18.58 1.57
N ILE A 454 -23.50 -19.58 1.79
CA ILE A 454 -22.18 -19.42 2.43
C ILE A 454 -21.20 -18.75 1.44
N HIS A 455 -21.25 -19.16 0.18
CA HIS A 455 -20.45 -18.53 -0.87
C HIS A 455 -20.95 -17.10 -1.17
N GLY A 456 -22.26 -16.86 -1.21
CA GLY A 456 -22.84 -15.52 -1.33
C GLY A 456 -22.44 -14.56 -0.21
N PHE A 457 -22.33 -15.06 1.03
CA PHE A 457 -21.75 -14.28 2.11
C PHE A 457 -20.28 -13.94 1.84
N SER A 458 -19.50 -14.88 1.29
CA SER A 458 -18.11 -14.65 0.91
C SER A 458 -17.98 -13.61 -0.21
N GLU A 459 -18.88 -13.59 -1.20
CA GLU A 459 -18.93 -12.54 -2.23
C GLU A 459 -19.09 -11.14 -1.63
N VAL A 460 -20.02 -10.96 -0.68
CA VAL A 460 -20.26 -9.68 -0.01
C VAL A 460 -19.06 -9.30 0.86
N LEU A 461 -18.54 -10.25 1.65
CA LEU A 461 -17.37 -10.03 2.49
C LEU A 461 -16.15 -9.64 1.64
N TYR A 462 -15.96 -10.29 0.49
CA TYR A 462 -14.89 -9.99 -0.45
C TYR A 462 -15.01 -8.59 -1.03
N ALA A 463 -16.21 -8.18 -1.45
CA ALA A 463 -16.44 -6.85 -2.00
C ALA A 463 -16.07 -5.75 -0.99
N TYR A 464 -16.47 -5.89 0.27
CA TYR A 464 -16.10 -4.92 1.31
C TYR A 464 -14.64 -5.02 1.74
N ALA A 465 -14.06 -6.22 1.81
CA ALA A 465 -12.63 -6.41 2.08
C ALA A 465 -11.78 -5.70 1.02
N SER A 466 -12.13 -5.89 -0.26
CA SER A 466 -11.46 -5.27 -1.39
C SER A 466 -11.64 -3.74 -1.39
N ALA A 467 -12.87 -3.25 -1.24
CA ALA A 467 -13.17 -1.82 -1.23
C ALA A 467 -12.47 -1.09 -0.06
N ALA A 468 -12.55 -1.62 1.15
CA ALA A 468 -11.98 -0.99 2.34
C ALA A 468 -10.43 -1.04 2.40
N ASN A 469 -9.82 -2.03 1.74
CA ASN A 469 -8.36 -2.12 1.58
C ASN A 469 -7.84 -1.45 0.32
N ASN A 470 -8.71 -0.84 -0.49
CA ASN A 470 -8.39 -0.30 -1.79
C ASN A 470 -7.75 -1.32 -2.75
N ASN A 471 -8.12 -2.60 -2.66
CA ASN A 471 -7.57 -3.64 -3.52
C ASN A 471 -8.11 -3.54 -4.95
N GLY A 472 -9.43 -3.57 -5.13
CA GLY A 472 -10.06 -3.50 -6.45
C GLY A 472 -10.55 -4.80 -7.03
N SER A 473 -9.99 -5.93 -6.61
CA SER A 473 -10.46 -7.24 -7.05
C SER A 473 -11.89 -7.46 -6.60
N ALA A 474 -12.63 -8.23 -7.38
CA ALA A 474 -13.93 -8.75 -7.02
C ALA A 474 -13.92 -10.25 -7.25
N PHE A 475 -14.74 -10.97 -6.49
CA PHE A 475 -15.08 -12.34 -6.82
C PHE A 475 -15.72 -12.40 -8.22
N GLY A 476 -16.72 -11.55 -8.46
CA GLY A 476 -17.33 -11.34 -9.78
C GLY A 476 -18.79 -11.78 -9.85
N GLY A 477 -19.27 -12.61 -8.92
CA GLY A 477 -20.68 -13.00 -8.82
C GLY A 477 -21.60 -11.89 -8.27
N LEU A 478 -21.09 -11.03 -7.38
CA LEU A 478 -21.89 -9.95 -6.77
C LEU A 478 -22.25 -8.86 -7.79
N THR A 479 -23.54 -8.67 -8.02
CA THR A 479 -24.08 -7.58 -8.84
C THR A 479 -24.11 -6.25 -8.07
N ALA A 480 -23.03 -5.49 -8.14
CA ALA A 480 -22.84 -4.24 -7.39
C ALA A 480 -23.33 -2.97 -8.11
N THR A 481 -24.31 -3.07 -9.03
CA THR A 481 -24.82 -1.92 -9.81
C THR A 481 -25.88 -1.08 -9.07
N GLY A 482 -26.56 -1.66 -8.07
CA GLY A 482 -27.60 -1.00 -7.30
C GLY A 482 -27.08 0.13 -6.39
N ASP A 483 -27.94 1.11 -6.11
CA ASP A 483 -27.54 2.35 -5.42
C ASP A 483 -26.90 2.11 -4.03
N TRP A 484 -27.34 1.08 -3.29
CA TRP A 484 -26.73 0.71 -2.01
C TRP A 484 -25.25 0.33 -2.17
N PHE A 485 -24.93 -0.61 -3.06
CA PHE A 485 -23.55 -1.06 -3.25
C PHE A 485 -22.68 0.03 -3.87
N GLN A 486 -23.21 0.80 -4.82
CA GLN A 486 -22.48 1.93 -5.41
C GLN A 486 -22.09 2.96 -4.33
N ALA A 487 -23.04 3.36 -3.48
CA ALA A 487 -22.78 4.34 -2.42
C ALA A 487 -21.88 3.77 -1.31
N SER A 488 -22.23 2.61 -0.76
CA SER A 488 -21.55 2.05 0.41
C SER A 488 -20.13 1.57 0.09
N LEU A 489 -19.89 0.91 -1.04
CA LEU A 489 -18.52 0.57 -1.47
C LEU A 489 -17.71 1.83 -1.80
N GLY A 490 -18.36 2.84 -2.41
CA GLY A 490 -17.76 4.15 -2.64
C GLY A 490 -17.25 4.79 -1.34
N ILE A 491 -18.10 4.81 -0.30
CA ILE A 491 -17.73 5.33 1.02
C ILE A 491 -16.63 4.48 1.67
N ALA A 492 -16.70 3.15 1.57
CA ALA A 492 -15.67 2.25 2.09
C ALA A 492 -14.30 2.52 1.44
N MET A 493 -14.23 2.69 0.12
CA MET A 493 -13.00 3.05 -0.58
C MET A 493 -12.45 4.41 -0.17
N LEU A 494 -13.32 5.43 -0.06
CA LEU A 494 -12.94 6.78 0.34
C LEU A 494 -12.35 6.80 1.75
N LEU A 495 -13.05 6.19 2.71
CA LEU A 495 -12.60 6.13 4.09
C LEU A 495 -11.39 5.22 4.24
N GLY A 496 -11.37 4.07 3.56
CA GLY A 496 -10.25 3.13 3.55
C GLY A 496 -8.95 3.72 3.03
N ARG A 497 -9.03 4.71 2.11
CA ARG A 497 -7.85 5.41 1.59
C ARG A 497 -7.45 6.61 2.43
N PHE A 498 -8.36 7.58 2.57
CA PHE A 498 -7.97 8.92 3.01
C PHE A 498 -7.88 9.04 4.53
N LEU A 499 -8.66 8.28 5.29
CA LEU A 499 -8.56 8.30 6.74
C LEU A 499 -7.20 7.70 7.22
N PRO A 500 -6.75 6.54 6.72
CA PRO A 500 -5.40 6.03 7.02
C PRO A 500 -4.28 6.96 6.56
N ILE A 501 -4.41 7.60 5.39
CA ILE A 501 -3.43 8.62 4.94
C ILE A 501 -3.32 9.78 5.94
N VAL A 502 -4.45 10.33 6.40
CA VAL A 502 -4.43 11.43 7.37
C VAL A 502 -3.78 11.00 8.68
N LEU A 503 -4.12 9.80 9.18
CA LEU A 503 -3.56 9.24 10.42
C LEU A 503 -2.06 8.98 10.31
N VAL A 504 -1.59 8.43 9.18
CA VAL A 504 -0.17 8.12 9.00
C VAL A 504 0.68 9.38 8.75
N LEU A 505 0.12 10.41 8.09
CA LEU A 505 0.77 11.72 7.98
C LEU A 505 0.83 12.44 9.32
N ALA A 506 -0.22 12.34 10.14
CA ALA A 506 -0.20 12.84 11.51
C ALA A 506 0.89 12.16 12.34
N LEU A 507 0.99 10.83 12.27
CA LEU A 507 2.06 10.05 12.88
C LEU A 507 3.44 10.49 12.39
N ALA A 508 3.63 10.65 11.08
CA ALA A 508 4.88 11.15 10.50
C ALA A 508 5.28 12.53 11.06
N GLY A 509 4.31 13.43 11.22
CA GLY A 509 4.52 14.74 11.83
C GLY A 509 4.89 14.67 13.32
N LEU A 510 4.26 13.78 14.09
CA LEU A 510 4.62 13.52 15.49
C LEU A 510 6.07 13.04 15.60
N LEU A 511 6.45 12.06 14.78
CA LEU A 511 7.81 11.55 14.72
C LEU A 511 8.81 12.65 14.31
N ALA A 512 8.46 13.50 13.34
CA ALA A 512 9.31 14.58 12.86
C ALA A 512 9.57 15.70 13.90
N ARG A 513 8.68 15.87 14.89
CA ARG A 513 8.86 16.81 16.01
C ARG A 513 9.82 16.31 17.06
N GLN A 514 10.06 15.00 17.14
CA GLN A 514 10.98 14.44 18.11
C GLN A 514 12.43 14.73 17.71
N THR A 515 13.20 15.37 18.58
CA THR A 515 14.66 15.41 18.49
C THR A 515 15.21 14.12 19.11
N PRO A 516 15.89 13.24 18.35
CA PRO A 516 16.48 12.04 18.93
C PRO A 516 17.45 12.45 20.04
N ARG A 517 17.42 11.79 21.19
CA ARG A 517 18.46 11.97 22.20
C ARG A 517 19.79 11.58 21.57
N GLY A 518 20.66 12.55 21.32
CA GLY A 518 22.09 12.25 21.29
C GLY A 518 22.44 11.61 22.64
N GLY A 519 23.39 10.68 22.65
CA GLY A 519 24.04 10.23 23.89
C GLY A 519 24.82 11.36 24.55
N GLY A 520 24.14 12.46 24.88
CA GLY A 520 24.66 13.56 25.63
C GLY A 520 24.81 13.09 27.05
N THR A 521 26.06 12.98 27.48
CA THR A 521 26.50 13.02 28.87
C THR A 521 25.50 13.80 29.72
N SER A 522 24.84 13.11 30.65
CA SER A 522 24.43 13.76 31.88
C SER A 522 25.71 14.20 32.59
N THR A 523 26.29 15.34 32.21
CA THR A 523 26.98 16.15 33.19
C THR A 523 25.89 16.65 34.11
N GLY A 524 25.54 15.79 35.07
CA GLY A 524 24.81 16.21 36.25
C GLY A 524 25.69 17.21 36.98
N THR A 525 25.62 18.48 36.59
CA THR A 525 25.71 19.54 37.58
C THR A 525 24.49 19.34 38.46
N ALA A 526 24.71 18.66 39.59
CA ALA A 526 23.74 18.66 40.67
C ALA A 526 23.43 20.13 40.99
N SER A 527 22.27 20.61 40.54
CA SER A 527 21.67 21.78 41.17
C SER A 527 21.36 21.37 42.60
N PRO A 528 21.91 22.04 43.62
CA PRO A 528 21.61 21.69 44.99
C PRO A 528 20.11 21.89 45.20
N VAL A 529 19.48 20.87 45.78
CA VAL A 529 18.12 20.89 46.26
C VAL A 529 17.96 22.14 47.15
N ALA A 530 17.18 23.10 46.69
CA ALA A 530 16.78 24.26 47.49
C ALA A 530 15.83 23.75 48.58
N VAL A 531 16.38 23.45 49.75
CA VAL A 531 15.61 23.34 50.99
C VAL A 531 15.32 24.78 51.43
N SER A 532 14.05 25.20 51.33
CA SER A 532 13.61 26.50 51.84
C SER A 532 13.81 26.58 53.36
N PRO A 533 14.60 27.53 53.89
CA PRO A 533 14.65 27.78 55.32
C PRO A 533 13.48 28.69 55.72
N VAL A 534 12.78 28.29 56.77
CA VAL A 534 11.83 29.11 57.52
C VAL A 534 12.56 30.35 58.06
N ALA A 535 12.02 31.53 57.79
CA ALA A 535 12.55 32.80 58.27
C ALA A 535 12.39 32.92 59.79
N VAL A 536 13.52 33.01 60.49
CA VAL A 536 13.59 33.54 61.86
C VAL A 536 14.74 34.54 61.88
N SER A 537 14.41 35.82 62.01
CA SER A 537 15.38 36.90 62.19
C SER A 537 16.06 36.81 63.56
N PRO A 538 17.36 37.12 63.64
CA PRO A 538 17.80 37.97 64.74
C PRO A 538 18.85 39.03 64.32
N VAL A 539 18.58 40.24 64.81
CA VAL A 539 19.45 41.18 65.53
C VAL A 539 20.93 41.30 65.13
N ALA A 540 21.30 42.52 64.78
CA ALA A 540 22.64 43.00 64.50
C ALA A 540 23.56 43.04 65.73
N VAL A 541 24.82 42.60 65.56
CA VAL A 541 25.99 43.05 66.32
C VAL A 541 27.21 43.02 65.39
N SER A 542 27.86 44.17 65.21
CA SER A 542 29.24 44.35 64.73
C SER A 542 30.15 44.50 65.98
N PRO A 543 31.51 44.57 65.92
CA PRO A 543 32.48 44.50 64.81
C PRO A 543 33.71 43.61 65.15
N VAL A 544 34.77 43.62 64.32
CA VAL A 544 36.18 43.88 64.71
C VAL A 544 37.16 43.44 63.60
N ALA A 545 38.17 44.29 63.40
CA ALA A 545 39.21 44.28 62.39
C ALA A 545 40.29 43.20 62.59
N GLY A 546 41.03 42.91 61.50
CA GLY A 546 42.29 42.16 61.54
C GLY A 546 42.96 42.12 60.17
N ALA A 547 43.86 43.06 59.92
CA ALA A 547 44.74 43.09 58.76
C ALA A 547 45.98 42.22 59.00
N VAL A 548 46.43 41.45 58.00
CA VAL A 548 47.85 41.07 57.83
C VAL A 548 48.16 40.86 56.35
N ASN A 549 49.12 41.65 55.84
CA ASN A 549 49.86 41.45 54.60
C ASN A 549 51.00 40.45 54.82
N SER A 550 51.35 39.67 53.79
CA SER A 550 52.77 39.36 53.50
C SER A 550 52.93 38.78 52.09
N ASP A 551 53.70 39.50 51.28
CA ASP A 551 54.38 39.04 50.07
C ASP A 551 55.34 37.86 50.34
N ASP A 552 55.49 36.94 49.37
CA ASP A 552 56.76 36.65 48.66
C ASP A 552 56.57 35.47 47.67
N PRO A 553 57.09 35.52 46.42
CA PRO A 553 56.96 34.46 45.43
C PRO A 553 58.24 33.62 45.34
N THR A 554 58.16 32.30 45.18
CA THR A 554 59.21 31.51 44.51
C THR A 554 58.82 30.05 44.26
N THR A 555 58.94 29.65 42.99
CA THR A 555 59.37 28.34 42.47
C THR A 555 58.83 27.06 43.12
N THR A 556 57.98 26.35 42.37
CA THR A 556 57.98 24.87 42.38
C THR A 556 57.88 24.31 40.96
N ALA A 557 58.65 23.25 40.77
CA ALA A 557 59.02 22.63 39.51
C ALA A 557 57.87 21.87 38.84
N VAL A 558 57.89 21.88 37.51
CA VAL A 558 57.05 21.06 36.64
C VAL A 558 57.59 19.63 36.63
N LEU A 559 56.77 18.67 37.08
CA LEU A 559 56.89 17.25 36.78
C LEU A 559 55.70 16.83 35.89
N PRO A 560 55.91 15.98 34.87
CA PRO A 560 54.90 15.71 33.85
C PRO A 560 53.82 14.73 34.33
N ALA A 561 52.58 14.98 33.92
CA ALA A 561 51.42 14.13 34.14
C ALA A 561 51.55 12.78 33.38
N PRO A 562 50.99 11.68 33.91
CA PRO A 562 50.98 10.40 33.20
C PRO A 562 50.06 10.45 31.98
N ALA A 563 50.48 9.75 30.93
CA ALA A 563 49.84 9.67 29.62
C ALA A 563 48.33 9.38 29.73
N GLY A 564 47.52 10.31 29.21
CA GLY A 564 46.09 10.10 29.02
C GLY A 564 45.84 8.97 28.03
N THR A 565 45.16 7.94 28.50
CA THR A 565 44.52 6.93 27.65
C THR A 565 43.53 7.64 26.72
N ALA A 566 43.59 7.31 25.43
CA ALA A 566 42.68 7.82 24.41
C ALA A 566 41.22 7.64 24.87
N PRO A 567 40.33 8.61 24.62
CA PRO A 567 38.92 8.43 24.90
C PRO A 567 38.41 7.28 24.03
N ASN A 568 38.12 6.14 24.66
CA ASN A 568 37.37 5.06 24.07
C ASN A 568 36.12 5.67 23.41
N ALA A 569 35.96 5.45 22.11
CA ALA A 569 34.73 5.78 21.40
C ALA A 569 33.58 5.07 22.12
N VAL A 570 32.77 5.84 22.85
CA VAL A 570 31.60 5.32 23.54
C VAL A 570 30.56 5.01 22.46
N GLU A 571 30.39 3.72 22.21
CA GLU A 571 29.30 3.16 21.41
C GLU A 571 27.96 3.68 21.99
N PRO A 572 27.03 4.21 21.17
CA PRO A 572 25.73 4.62 21.68
C PRO A 572 25.04 3.41 22.32
N ASP A 573 24.36 3.61 23.45
CA ASP A 573 23.73 2.55 24.27
C ASP A 573 22.76 1.68 23.44
N THR A 574 23.30 0.64 22.80
CA THR A 574 22.58 -0.36 22.01
C THR A 574 22.05 -1.50 22.87
N ARG A 575 22.44 -1.57 24.16
CA ARG A 575 22.03 -2.67 25.06
C ARG A 575 20.58 -2.55 25.53
N SER A 576 19.94 -1.38 25.32
CA SER A 576 18.61 -1.09 25.86
C SER A 576 17.43 -1.22 24.87
N THR A 577 17.66 -1.29 23.55
CA THR A 577 16.57 -1.28 22.53
C THR A 577 16.46 -2.58 21.72
N LEU A 578 15.24 -2.97 21.33
CA LEU A 578 14.98 -4.19 20.55
C LEU A 578 15.46 -4.01 19.10
N PRO A 579 16.37 -4.86 18.57
CA PRO A 579 16.84 -4.72 17.19
C PRO A 579 15.72 -4.91 16.16
N THR A 580 15.49 -3.94 15.28
CA THR A 580 14.38 -3.93 14.31
C THR A 580 14.72 -4.48 12.93
N SER A 581 15.83 -5.22 12.78
CA SER A 581 16.28 -5.75 11.49
C SER A 581 16.75 -7.21 11.51
N GLY A 582 16.68 -7.87 12.67
CA GLY A 582 17.04 -9.28 12.82
C GLY A 582 15.86 -10.23 12.61
N PHE A 583 16.16 -11.53 12.57
CA PHE A 583 15.17 -12.62 12.44
C PHE A 583 14.05 -12.52 13.49
N LEU A 584 14.40 -12.29 14.76
CA LEU A 584 13.43 -12.16 15.84
C LEU A 584 12.39 -11.07 15.56
N PHE A 585 12.83 -9.91 15.07
CA PHE A 585 11.92 -8.83 14.73
C PHE A 585 11.05 -9.18 13.52
N GLY A 586 11.63 -9.76 12.48
CA GLY A 586 10.87 -10.24 11.32
C GLY A 586 9.78 -11.23 11.72
N PHE A 587 10.10 -12.20 12.59
CA PHE A 587 9.14 -13.15 13.13
C PHE A 587 8.04 -12.45 13.93
N LEU A 588 8.39 -11.55 14.86
CA LEU A 588 7.42 -10.81 15.65
C LEU A 588 6.50 -9.94 14.78
N LEU A 589 7.04 -9.32 13.73
CA LEU A 589 6.27 -8.50 12.80
C LEU A 589 5.27 -9.35 12.01
N ALA A 590 5.74 -10.47 11.43
CA ALA A 590 4.86 -11.42 10.74
C ALA A 590 3.76 -11.97 11.67
N ALA A 591 4.12 -12.34 12.90
CA ALA A 591 3.17 -12.81 13.90
C ALA A 591 2.16 -11.71 14.29
N THR A 592 2.60 -10.46 14.45
CA THR A 592 1.70 -9.33 14.76
C THR A 592 0.68 -9.14 13.64
N ILE A 593 1.12 -9.15 12.37
CA ILE A 593 0.25 -9.01 11.20
C ILE A 593 -0.81 -10.12 11.17
N VAL A 594 -0.37 -11.39 11.29
CA VAL A 594 -1.27 -12.54 11.25
C VAL A 594 -2.22 -12.58 12.45
N LEU A 595 -1.76 -12.26 13.65
CA LEU A 595 -2.60 -12.29 14.86
C LEU A 595 -3.65 -11.18 14.85
N VAL A 596 -3.28 -9.96 14.44
CA VAL A 596 -4.23 -8.84 14.37
C VAL A 596 -5.34 -9.16 13.37
N ALA A 597 -5.00 -9.62 12.17
CA ALA A 597 -5.99 -10.06 11.20
C ALA A 597 -6.78 -11.28 11.71
N GLY A 598 -6.09 -12.28 12.27
CA GLY A 598 -6.62 -13.52 12.85
C GLY A 598 -7.76 -13.26 13.81
N LEU A 599 -7.48 -12.50 14.85
CA LEU A 599 -8.44 -12.20 15.92
C LEU A 599 -9.60 -11.32 15.44
N THR A 600 -9.39 -10.55 14.39
CA THR A 600 -10.39 -9.61 13.88
C THR A 600 -11.39 -10.28 12.92
N PHE A 601 -10.90 -11.13 12.02
CA PHE A 601 -11.71 -11.65 10.92
C PHE A 601 -12.01 -13.14 11.00
N PHE A 602 -11.45 -13.88 11.96
CA PHE A 602 -11.75 -15.31 12.12
C PHE A 602 -13.26 -15.60 12.16
N PRO A 603 -14.12 -14.86 12.90
CA PRO A 603 -15.56 -15.11 12.89
C PRO A 603 -16.21 -14.95 11.51
N ALA A 604 -15.81 -13.93 10.74
CA ALA A 604 -16.32 -13.70 9.40
C ALA A 604 -15.83 -14.80 8.44
N MET A 605 -14.54 -15.13 8.47
CA MET A 605 -13.96 -16.21 7.65
C MET A 605 -14.59 -17.57 7.97
N ALA A 606 -14.93 -17.82 9.24
CA ALA A 606 -15.60 -19.03 9.69
C ALA A 606 -17.00 -19.20 9.08
N LEU A 607 -17.72 -18.11 8.83
CA LEU A 607 -19.07 -18.11 8.24
C LEU A 607 -19.08 -18.15 6.70
N GLY A 608 -17.93 -17.91 6.07
CA GLY A 608 -17.78 -17.93 4.61
C GLY A 608 -16.86 -19.06 4.15
N PRO A 609 -15.64 -18.76 3.68
CA PRO A 609 -14.80 -19.74 2.98
C PRO A 609 -14.36 -20.93 3.85
N ILE A 610 -14.27 -20.77 5.17
CA ILE A 610 -13.93 -21.90 6.05
C ILE A 610 -15.12 -22.85 6.18
N ALA A 611 -16.35 -22.35 6.33
CA ALA A 611 -17.54 -23.19 6.34
C ALA A 611 -17.71 -23.90 5.00
N GLU A 612 -17.51 -23.18 3.89
CA GLU A 612 -17.58 -23.74 2.55
C GLU A 612 -16.55 -24.87 2.33
N ALA A 613 -15.34 -24.74 2.88
CA ALA A 613 -14.31 -25.76 2.76
C ALA A 613 -14.56 -27.02 3.61
N LEU A 614 -15.45 -26.95 4.60
CA LEU A 614 -15.78 -28.06 5.51
C LEU A 614 -17.04 -28.84 5.08
N LEU A 615 -17.83 -28.27 4.17
CA LEU A 615 -18.98 -28.91 3.52
C LEU A 615 -18.53 -29.68 2.28
#